data_AF-A0A5C9AB59-F1
#
_entry.id   AF-A0A5C9AB59-F1
#
_cell.length_a   1.000
_cell.length_b   1.000
_cell.length_c   1.000
_cell.angle_alpha   90.00
_cell.angle_beta   90.00
_cell.angle_gamma   90.00
#
_symmetry.space_group_name_H-M   'P 1'
#
loop_
_entity.id
_entity.type
_entity.pdbx_description
1 polymer ?
#
loop_
_entity_poly.entity_id
_entity_poly.type
_entity_poly.pdbx_seq_one_letter_code
_entity_poly.pdbx_strand_id
1 'polypeptide(L)' 'DYSPWEGFTCQGAIVRTLSRGETIFCDGTFTGKAGRGRFLRRKPFVPPVL' A
#
# COMPACT_ATOMS: atom_id res chain seq x y z
N ASP A 1 -19.34 -8.14 5.95
CA ASP A 1 -18.68 -8.99 4.93
C ASP A 1 -19.33 -8.80 3.58
N TYR A 2 -18.91 -7.74 2.87
CA TYR A 2 -19.38 -7.38 1.53
C TYR A 2 -18.21 -6.71 0.81
N SER A 3 -18.03 -7.03 -0.48
CA SER A 3 -17.10 -6.37 -1.37
C SER A 3 -17.84 -5.95 -2.64
N PRO A 4 -17.67 -4.72 -3.14
CA PRO A 4 -18.17 -4.32 -4.45
C PRO A 4 -17.61 -5.17 -5.61
N TRP A 5 -16.56 -5.94 -5.36
CA TRP A 5 -15.86 -6.78 -6.33
C TRP A 5 -16.13 -8.28 -6.13
N GLU A 6 -17.15 -8.65 -5.36
CA GLU A 6 -17.51 -10.06 -5.16
C GLU A 6 -17.73 -10.76 -6.51
N GLY A 7 -17.10 -11.92 -6.72
CA GLY A 7 -17.13 -12.67 -7.98
C GLY A 7 -16.27 -12.12 -9.13
N PHE A 8 -15.58 -10.97 -8.96
CA PHE A 8 -14.68 -10.45 -9.99
C PHE A 8 -13.36 -11.24 -10.03
N THR A 9 -12.97 -11.70 -11.23
CA THR A 9 -11.68 -12.38 -11.43
C THR A 9 -10.62 -11.39 -11.91
N CYS A 10 -9.57 -11.19 -11.11
CA CYS A 10 -8.44 -10.32 -11.44
C CYS A 10 -7.22 -11.15 -11.85
N GLN A 11 -6.50 -10.71 -12.88
CA GLN A 11 -5.20 -11.30 -13.24
C GLN A 11 -4.09 -10.66 -12.41
N GLY A 12 -3.35 -11.50 -11.68
CA GLY A 12 -2.22 -11.09 -10.85
C GLY A 12 -2.58 -10.90 -9.38
N ALA A 13 -1.64 -11.26 -8.51
CA ALA A 13 -1.75 -11.09 -7.07
C ALA A 13 -0.48 -10.41 -6.54
N ILE A 14 -0.65 -9.57 -5.51
CA ILE A 14 0.51 -8.98 -4.81
C ILE A 14 1.17 -10.10 -4.01
N VAL A 15 2.45 -10.37 -4.27
CA VAL A 15 3.25 -11.36 -3.52
C VAL A 15 4.10 -10.71 -2.43
N ARG A 16 4.47 -9.43 -2.61
CA ARG A 16 5.27 -8.68 -1.63
C ARG A 16 4.98 -7.19 -1.72
N THR A 17 4.89 -6.54 -0.56
CA THR A 17 4.80 -5.07 -0.45
C THR A 17 5.94 -4.56 0.40
N LEU A 18 6.69 -3.61 -0.15
CA LEU A 18 7.69 -2.85 0.59
C LEU A 18 7.14 -1.48 0.97
N SER A 19 7.47 -1.05 2.17
CA SER A 19 7.19 0.31 2.63
C SER A 19 8.43 0.81 3.35
N ARG A 20 8.94 1.99 3.00
CA ARG A 20 10.15 2.57 3.63
C ARG A 20 11.35 1.59 3.67
N GLY A 21 11.55 0.82 2.60
CA GLY A 21 12.65 -0.13 2.48
C GLY A 21 12.46 -1.48 3.18
N GLU A 22 11.35 -1.70 3.89
CA GLU A 22 11.08 -2.96 4.60
C GLU A 22 9.88 -3.70 4.00
N THR A 23 9.94 -5.03 4.01
CA THR A 23 8.81 -5.90 3.67
C THR A 23 7.75 -5.81 4.77
N ILE A 24 6.55 -5.36 4.41
CA ILE A 24 5.37 -5.29 5.32
C ILE A 24 4.29 -6.33 4.99
N PHE A 25 4.39 -6.93 3.82
CA PHE A 25 3.54 -8.03 3.37
C PHE A 25 4.37 -8.96 2.49
N CYS A 26 4.26 -10.27 2.71
CA CYS A 26 4.90 -11.29 1.88
C CYS A 26 4.05 -12.55 1.91
N ASP A 27 3.71 -13.09 0.74
CA ASP A 27 3.07 -14.41 0.58
C ASP A 27 1.86 -14.62 1.51
N GLY A 28 0.94 -13.64 1.54
CA GLY A 28 -0.28 -13.69 2.35
C GLY A 28 -0.10 -13.24 3.80
N THR A 29 1.14 -13.04 4.27
CA THR A 29 1.42 -12.63 5.65
C THR A 29 1.66 -11.12 5.73
N PHE A 30 0.84 -10.42 6.51
CA PHE A 30 1.03 -9.01 6.85
C PHE A 30 1.83 -8.86 8.15
N THR A 31 2.92 -8.10 8.12
CA THR A 31 3.84 -7.88 9.26
C THR A 31 3.94 -6.41 9.69
N GLY A 32 3.09 -5.53 9.13
CA GLY A 32 3.08 -4.11 9.47
C GLY A 32 2.66 -3.87 10.93
N LYS A 33 3.28 -2.84 11.55
CA LYS A 33 2.98 -2.41 12.91
C LYS A 33 2.20 -1.10 12.92
N ALA A 34 1.21 -0.98 13.80
CA ALA A 34 0.51 0.28 14.03
C ALA A 34 1.50 1.40 14.38
N GLY A 35 1.27 2.62 13.86
CA GLY A 35 2.16 3.76 14.08
C GLY A 35 3.47 3.78 13.27
N ARG A 36 3.77 2.73 12.49
CA ARG A 36 4.97 2.70 11.62
C ARG A 36 4.95 3.76 10.50
N GLY A 37 3.75 4.12 10.05
CA GLY A 37 3.54 5.19 9.07
C GLY A 37 4.08 6.53 9.58
N ARG A 38 4.40 7.45 8.66
CA ARG A 38 4.71 8.84 9.01
C ARG A 38 3.97 9.77 8.08
N PHE A 39 3.39 10.82 8.63
CA PHE A 39 2.74 11.88 7.86
C PHE A 39 3.73 12.52 6.88
N LEU A 40 3.33 12.63 5.62
CA LEU A 40 4.10 13.33 4.59
C LEU A 40 3.52 14.73 4.41
N ARG A 41 4.14 15.72 5.06
CA ARG A 41 3.75 17.12 4.89
C ARG A 41 4.16 17.62 3.51
N ARG A 42 3.20 18.12 2.74
CA ARG A 42 3.41 18.71 1.42
C ARG A 42 3.58 20.24 1.54
N LYS A 43 4.28 20.84 0.58
CA LYS A 43 4.37 22.30 0.44
C LYS A 43 3.17 22.80 -0.40
N PRO A 44 2.61 23.98 -0.11
CA PRO A 44 1.57 24.58 -0.95
C PRO A 44 2.16 25.06 -2.28
N PHE A 45 1.33 25.09 -3.33
CA PHE A 45 1.64 25.64 -4.67
C PHE A 45 2.91 25.10 -5.35
N VAL A 46 3.26 23.83 -5.12
CA VAL A 46 4.38 23.20 -5.86
C VAL A 46 3.87 22.74 -7.23
N PRO A 47 4.44 23.25 -8.34
CA PRO A 47 4.10 22.75 -9.66
C PRO A 47 4.61 21.30 -9.84
N PRO A 48 3.99 20.50 -10.72
CA PRO A 48 4.52 19.18 -11.07
C PRO A 48 5.98 19.31 -11.53
N VAL A 49 6.84 18.43 -11.04
CA VAL A 49 8.20 18.30 -11.57
C VAL A 49 8.09 17.47 -12.85
N LEU A 50 8.63 17.98 -13.97
CA LEU A 50 8.75 17.26 -15.24
C LEU A 50 9.82 16.16 -15.15
#